data_AF-A0A511ZB24-F1
#
_entry.id   AF-A0A511ZB24-F1
#
_cell.length_a   1.000
_cell.length_b   1.000
_cell.length_c   1.000
_cell.angle_alpha   90.00
_cell.angle_beta   90.00
_cell.angle_gamma   90.00
#
_symmetry.space_group_name_H-M   'P 1'
#
loop_
_entity.id
_entity.type
_entity.pdbx_description
1 polymer ?
#
loop_
_entity_poly.entity_id
_entity_poly.type
_entity_poly.pdbx_seq_one_letter_code
_entity_poly.pdbx_strand_id
1 'polypeptide(L)'
;MERITWDQFFMAQCHLLAVRSTCTRLAVGATIVRDNRIIAGGYNGSISGGDHCIDHGCYVVGNHCVRTIHAEMNALLQCAKYGSPVDGSSLYVTHFPCLQCSKAIIQSGIRTVNYAKDYKNDEYALKLFEQSGVEIRHIPFDESKVDFAKDGKMELINDLLVEMEALGASTEKLVPFKRRVDDLFGN
;
A
#
# COMPACT_ATOMS: atom_id res chain seq x y z
N MET A 1 4.83 10.48 -22.05
CA MET A 1 4.32 9.54 -21.04
C MET A 1 5.49 8.74 -20.51
N GLU A 2 5.93 9.05 -19.29
CA GLU A 2 6.98 8.28 -18.61
C GLU A 2 6.36 6.96 -18.10
N ARG A 3 7.01 5.82 -18.36
CA ARG A 3 6.51 4.51 -17.91
C ARG A 3 6.86 4.31 -16.44
N ILE A 4 5.87 4.00 -15.61
CA ILE A 4 6.10 3.67 -14.20
C ILE A 4 7.00 2.43 -14.06
N THR A 5 7.82 2.40 -13.01
CA THR A 5 8.66 1.23 -12.70
C THR A 5 7.80 0.04 -12.25
N TRP A 6 8.36 -1.16 -12.30
CA TRP A 6 7.69 -2.36 -11.80
C TRP A 6 7.33 -2.25 -10.32
N ASP A 7 8.26 -1.74 -9.51
CA ASP A 7 8.04 -1.56 -8.07
C ASP A 7 6.86 -0.63 -7.79
N GLN A 8 6.79 0.52 -8.49
CA GLN A 8 5.66 1.45 -8.34
C GLN A 8 4.35 0.86 -8.89
N PHE A 9 4.40 0.11 -9.99
CA PHE A 9 3.22 -0.60 -10.50
C PHE A 9 2.66 -1.59 -9.47
N PHE A 10 3.49 -2.47 -8.90
CA PHE A 10 3.02 -3.44 -7.92
C PHE A 10 2.61 -2.78 -6.60
N MET A 11 3.26 -1.69 -6.21
CA MET A 11 2.86 -0.94 -5.03
C MET A 11 1.51 -0.22 -5.26
N ALA A 12 1.27 0.35 -6.43
CA ALA A 12 -0.02 0.91 -6.81
C ALA A 12 -1.15 -0.13 -6.68
N GLN A 13 -0.90 -1.36 -7.13
CA GLN A 13 -1.86 -2.46 -6.99
C GLN A 13 -2.16 -2.77 -5.51
N CYS A 14 -1.15 -2.74 -4.65
CA CYS A 14 -1.33 -2.92 -3.20
C CYS A 14 -2.17 -1.80 -2.59
N HIS A 15 -1.92 -0.54 -2.97
CA HIS A 15 -2.72 0.59 -2.51
C HIS A 15 -4.17 0.52 -3.02
N LEU A 16 -4.39 0.09 -4.27
CA LEU A 16 -5.72 -0.14 -4.82
C LEU A 16 -6.47 -1.23 -4.05
N LEU A 17 -5.80 -2.35 -3.75
CA LEU A 17 -6.38 -3.42 -2.92
C LEU A 17 -6.75 -2.92 -1.52
N ALA A 18 -5.89 -2.09 -0.91
CA ALA A 18 -6.13 -1.53 0.42
C ALA A 18 -7.42 -0.71 0.51
N VAL A 19 -7.88 -0.09 -0.59
CA VAL A 19 -9.15 0.66 -0.64
C VAL A 19 -10.37 -0.25 -0.37
N ARG A 20 -10.25 -1.57 -0.53
CA ARG A 20 -11.29 -2.55 -0.17
C ARG A 20 -11.22 -3.03 1.28
N SER A 21 -10.24 -2.57 2.05
CA SER A 21 -10.12 -2.93 3.47
C SER A 21 -11.39 -2.58 4.23
N THR A 22 -11.74 -3.45 5.17
CA THR A 22 -12.88 -3.23 6.08
C THR A 22 -12.45 -2.98 7.52
N CYS A 23 -11.15 -2.77 7.76
CA CYS A 23 -10.63 -2.39 9.07
C CYS A 23 -10.53 -0.87 9.18
N THR A 24 -11.16 -0.28 10.19
CA THR A 24 -11.13 1.17 10.40
C THR A 24 -9.84 1.67 11.07
N ARG A 25 -8.98 0.76 11.56
CA ARG A 25 -7.70 1.11 12.19
C ARG A 25 -6.55 1.26 11.20
N LEU A 26 -6.53 0.42 10.18
CA LEU A 26 -5.46 0.40 9.18
C LEU A 26 -5.95 -0.32 7.92
N ALA A 27 -5.85 0.34 6.77
CA ALA A 27 -6.11 -0.26 5.48
C ALA A 27 -4.80 -0.79 4.89
N VAL A 28 -4.73 -2.10 4.68
CA VAL A 28 -3.55 -2.80 4.15
C VAL A 28 -3.95 -3.57 2.91
N GLY A 29 -3.13 -3.45 1.86
CA GLY A 29 -3.18 -4.31 0.69
C GLY A 29 -1.82 -4.96 0.44
N ALA A 30 -1.85 -6.16 -0.15
CA ALA A 30 -0.68 -6.96 -0.50
C ALA A 30 -0.89 -7.68 -1.84
N THR A 31 0.19 -7.86 -2.59
CA THR A 31 0.21 -8.55 -3.88
C THR A 31 1.39 -9.50 -3.94
N ILE A 32 1.18 -10.73 -4.40
CA ILE A 32 2.25 -11.69 -4.66
C ILE A 32 2.54 -11.69 -6.16
N VAL A 33 3.83 -11.59 -6.50
CA VAL A 33 4.35 -11.41 -7.85
C VAL A 33 5.40 -12.47 -8.14
N ARG A 34 5.35 -13.05 -9.34
CA ARG A 34 6.37 -13.96 -9.86
C ARG A 34 6.59 -13.67 -11.34
N ASP A 35 7.84 -13.55 -11.75
CA ASP A 35 8.22 -13.20 -13.13
C ASP A 35 7.51 -11.94 -13.65
N ASN A 36 7.42 -10.91 -12.81
CA ASN A 36 6.66 -9.67 -13.06
C ASN A 36 5.16 -9.88 -13.38
N ARG A 37 4.59 -11.02 -12.97
CA ARG A 37 3.16 -11.31 -13.08
C ARG A 37 2.54 -11.43 -11.70
N ILE A 38 1.40 -10.78 -11.52
CA ILE A 38 0.61 -10.89 -10.30
C ILE A 38 -0.02 -12.28 -10.26
N ILE A 39 0.14 -13.00 -9.15
CA ILE A 39 -0.44 -14.33 -8.96
C ILE A 39 -1.51 -14.37 -7.86
N ALA A 40 -1.47 -13.43 -6.91
CA ALA A 40 -2.50 -13.27 -5.89
C ALA A 40 -2.50 -11.85 -5.32
N GLY A 41 -3.63 -11.47 -4.72
CA GLY A 41 -3.78 -10.21 -4.01
C GLY A 41 -4.59 -10.40 -2.74
N GLY A 42 -4.42 -9.48 -1.79
CA GLY A 42 -5.16 -9.50 -0.54
C GLY A 42 -5.29 -8.11 0.04
N TYR A 43 -6.34 -7.90 0.81
CA TYR A 43 -6.51 -6.76 1.70
C TYR A 43 -6.97 -7.25 3.05
N ASN A 44 -6.75 -6.47 4.11
CA ASN A 44 -7.18 -6.90 5.43
C ASN A 44 -8.70 -6.75 5.61
N GLY A 45 -9.36 -7.83 6.04
CA GLY A 45 -10.81 -7.90 6.17
C GLY A 45 -11.25 -9.14 6.94
N SER A 46 -12.53 -9.19 7.32
CA SER A 46 -13.10 -10.35 8.00
C SER A 46 -13.08 -11.59 7.11
N ILE A 47 -13.30 -12.76 7.72
CA ILE A 47 -13.58 -13.98 6.97
C ILE A 47 -14.79 -13.76 6.05
N SER A 48 -14.84 -14.49 4.92
CA SER A 48 -15.99 -14.41 4.02
C SER A 48 -17.28 -14.81 4.75
N GLY A 49 -18.29 -13.95 4.70
CA GLY A 49 -19.58 -14.16 5.36
C GLY A 49 -19.62 -13.80 6.86
N GLY A 50 -18.52 -13.31 7.44
CA GLY A 50 -18.50 -12.82 8.82
C GLY A 50 -18.69 -11.30 8.93
N ASP A 51 -18.85 -10.82 10.17
CA ASP A 51 -18.98 -9.39 10.47
C ASP A 51 -17.74 -8.60 10.04
N HIS A 52 -17.95 -7.45 9.40
CA HIS A 52 -16.87 -6.52 9.06
C HIS A 52 -16.67 -5.45 10.14
N CYS A 53 -15.45 -4.89 10.26
CA CYS A 53 -15.21 -3.84 11.27
C CYS A 53 -15.93 -2.54 10.93
N ILE A 54 -16.24 -2.27 9.65
CA ILE A 54 -16.97 -1.06 9.25
C ILE A 54 -18.39 -1.06 9.81
N ASP A 55 -18.98 -2.25 9.95
CA ASP A 55 -20.37 -2.42 10.38
C ASP A 55 -20.48 -2.63 11.90
N HIS A 56 -19.56 -3.41 12.48
CA HIS A 56 -19.63 -3.88 13.87
C HIS A 56 -18.47 -3.42 14.75
N GLY A 57 -17.61 -2.54 14.25
CA GLY A 57 -16.39 -2.12 14.94
C GLY A 57 -15.30 -3.20 14.96
N CYS A 58 -14.07 -2.75 15.26
CA CYS A 58 -12.94 -3.65 15.41
C CYS A 58 -13.12 -4.54 16.66
N TYR A 59 -12.86 -5.84 16.51
CA TYR A 59 -12.72 -6.73 17.67
C TYR A 59 -11.27 -6.70 18.15
N VAL A 60 -11.01 -6.01 19.26
CA VAL A 60 -9.65 -5.70 19.73
C VAL A 60 -9.27 -6.58 20.92
N VAL A 61 -8.12 -7.24 20.81
CA VAL A 61 -7.49 -8.02 21.88
C VAL A 61 -6.02 -7.60 21.96
N GLY A 62 -5.55 -7.19 23.14
CA GLY A 62 -4.16 -6.76 23.33
C GLY A 62 -3.75 -5.58 22.42
N ASN A 63 -4.65 -4.63 22.18
CA ASN A 63 -4.47 -3.48 21.25
C ASN A 63 -4.33 -3.84 19.75
N HIS A 64 -4.56 -5.10 19.37
CA HIS A 64 -4.60 -5.56 17.98
C HIS A 64 -6.04 -5.91 17.58
N CYS A 65 -6.45 -5.54 16.36
CA CYS A 65 -7.70 -6.02 15.81
C CYS A 65 -7.53 -7.47 15.36
N VAL A 66 -8.29 -8.39 15.93
CA VAL A 66 -8.23 -9.82 15.61
C VAL A 66 -9.40 -10.29 14.73
N ARG A 67 -10.31 -9.38 14.36
CA ARG A 67 -11.41 -9.69 13.44
C ARG A 67 -10.93 -9.97 12.02
N THR A 68 -9.87 -9.29 11.60
CA THR A 68 -9.41 -9.31 10.22
C THR A 68 -8.34 -10.36 9.97
N ILE A 69 -8.46 -11.09 8.88
CA ILE A 69 -7.32 -11.71 8.21
C ILE A 69 -6.50 -10.58 7.59
N HIS A 70 -5.19 -10.62 7.77
CA HIS A 70 -4.25 -9.62 7.23
C HIS A 70 -4.12 -9.74 5.71
N ALA A 71 -3.68 -8.66 5.05
CA ALA A 71 -3.61 -8.60 3.60
C ALA A 71 -2.64 -9.65 3.02
N GLU A 72 -1.49 -9.80 3.65
CA GLU A 72 -0.44 -10.75 3.30
C GLU A 72 -0.97 -12.18 3.41
N MET A 73 -1.69 -12.48 4.50
CA MET A 73 -2.33 -13.78 4.69
C MET A 73 -3.44 -14.04 3.67
N ASN A 74 -4.27 -13.04 3.35
CA ASN A 74 -5.29 -13.21 2.31
C ASN A 74 -4.67 -13.50 0.94
N ALA A 75 -3.54 -12.87 0.60
CA ALA A 75 -2.82 -13.18 -0.63
C ALA A 75 -2.25 -14.62 -0.63
N LEU A 76 -1.64 -15.06 0.47
CA LEU A 76 -1.15 -16.44 0.64
C LEU A 76 -2.29 -17.47 0.61
N LEU A 77 -3.40 -17.19 1.29
CA LEU A 77 -4.58 -18.04 1.32
C LEU A 77 -5.25 -18.16 -0.05
N GLN A 78 -5.24 -17.08 -0.86
CA GLN A 78 -5.69 -17.16 -2.25
C GLN A 78 -4.84 -18.15 -3.04
N CYS A 79 -3.51 -18.08 -2.92
CA CYS A 79 -2.61 -19.04 -3.57
C CYS A 79 -2.90 -20.48 -3.12
N ALA A 80 -3.06 -20.70 -1.81
CA ALA A 80 -3.39 -22.02 -1.26
C ALA A 80 -4.74 -22.54 -1.78
N LYS A 81 -5.77 -21.69 -1.80
CA LYS A 81 -7.13 -22.04 -2.25
C LYS A 81 -7.17 -22.45 -3.73
N TYR A 82 -6.39 -21.79 -4.57
CA TYR A 82 -6.40 -22.00 -6.02
C TYR A 82 -5.20 -22.83 -6.53
N GLY A 83 -4.39 -23.40 -5.64
CA GLY A 83 -3.26 -24.26 -6.03
C GLY A 83 -2.14 -23.54 -6.79
N SER A 84 -1.93 -22.25 -6.50
CA SER A 84 -0.84 -21.47 -7.12
C SER A 84 0.41 -21.53 -6.24
N PRO A 85 1.55 -22.09 -6.71
CA PRO A 85 2.77 -22.15 -5.91
C PRO A 85 3.29 -20.74 -5.61
N VAL A 86 3.89 -20.52 -4.44
CA VAL A 86 4.44 -19.21 -4.02
C VAL A 86 5.95 -19.23 -3.79
N ASP A 87 6.60 -20.40 -3.83
CA ASP A 87 8.05 -20.50 -3.67
C ASP A 87 8.78 -19.72 -4.78
N GLY A 88 9.80 -18.97 -4.40
CA GLY A 88 10.58 -18.10 -5.28
C GLY A 88 9.91 -16.76 -5.64
N SER A 89 8.69 -16.50 -5.16
CA SER A 89 7.96 -15.25 -5.48
C SER A 89 8.40 -14.05 -4.62
N SER A 90 7.95 -12.85 -5.02
CA SER A 90 8.07 -11.61 -4.26
C SER A 90 6.70 -11.17 -3.75
N LEU A 91 6.65 -10.59 -2.55
CA LEU A 91 5.44 -9.98 -1.99
C LEU A 91 5.64 -8.46 -1.93
N TYR A 92 4.62 -7.73 -2.37
CA TYR A 92 4.49 -6.28 -2.18
C TYR A 92 3.38 -6.03 -1.16
N VAL A 93 3.57 -5.07 -0.26
CA VAL A 93 2.59 -4.74 0.78
C VAL A 93 2.66 -3.26 1.15
N THR A 94 1.52 -2.66 1.42
CA THR A 94 1.44 -1.23 1.81
C THR A 94 2.14 -0.91 3.14
N HIS A 95 2.23 -1.87 4.08
CA HIS A 95 2.79 -1.69 5.41
C HIS A 95 3.67 -2.88 5.79
N PHE A 96 4.72 -2.65 6.58
CA PHE A 96 5.60 -3.71 7.06
C PHE A 96 4.80 -4.84 7.73
N PRO A 97 5.07 -6.12 7.40
CA PRO A 97 4.28 -7.24 7.91
C PRO A 97 4.43 -7.45 9.41
N CYS A 98 3.34 -7.80 10.09
CA CYS A 98 3.41 -8.18 11.50
C CYS A 98 4.16 -9.52 11.68
N LEU A 99 4.65 -9.80 12.89
CA LEU A 99 5.41 -11.03 13.19
C LEU A 99 4.76 -12.33 12.68
N GLN A 100 3.44 -12.46 12.76
CA GLN A 100 2.74 -13.66 12.29
C GLN A 100 2.75 -13.75 10.76
N CYS A 101 2.53 -12.63 10.07
CA CYS A 101 2.61 -12.57 8.60
C CYS A 101 4.05 -12.80 8.14
N SER A 102 5.06 -12.22 8.81
CA SER A 102 6.48 -12.44 8.49
C SER A 102 6.87 -13.91 8.54
N LYS A 103 6.47 -14.63 9.60
CA LYS A 103 6.70 -16.08 9.70
C LYS A 103 6.02 -16.86 8.57
N ALA A 104 4.77 -16.53 8.25
CA ALA A 104 4.04 -17.18 7.17
C ALA A 104 4.67 -16.91 5.79
N ILE A 105 5.08 -15.67 5.55
CA ILE A 105 5.78 -15.26 4.32
C ILE A 105 7.07 -16.06 4.16
N ILE A 106 7.92 -16.09 5.18
CA ILE A 106 9.18 -16.85 5.17
C ILE A 106 8.91 -18.34 4.88
N GLN A 107 7.99 -18.94 5.64
CA GLN A 107 7.72 -20.38 5.55
C GLN A 107 7.06 -20.77 4.21
N SER A 108 6.43 -19.82 3.53
CA SER A 108 5.80 -20.05 2.22
C SER A 108 6.79 -20.13 1.05
N GLY A 109 8.04 -19.69 1.24
CA GLY A 109 9.06 -19.68 0.19
C GLY A 109 9.15 -18.37 -0.62
N ILE A 110 8.46 -17.31 -0.20
CA ILE A 110 8.69 -15.95 -0.72
C ILE A 110 10.14 -15.55 -0.46
N ARG A 111 10.80 -14.92 -1.43
CA ARG A 111 12.22 -14.53 -1.37
C ARG A 111 12.46 -13.04 -1.19
N THR A 112 11.48 -12.21 -1.51
CA THR A 112 11.59 -10.75 -1.38
C THR A 112 10.29 -10.16 -0.84
N VAL A 113 10.39 -9.29 0.15
CA VAL A 113 9.29 -8.51 0.73
C VAL A 113 9.54 -7.03 0.44
N ASN A 114 8.60 -6.40 -0.26
CA ASN A 114 8.61 -5.00 -0.65
C ASN A 114 7.52 -4.28 0.13
N TYR A 115 7.87 -3.30 0.96
CA TYR A 115 6.89 -2.59 1.79
C TYR A 115 6.95 -1.08 1.58
N ALA A 116 5.80 -0.39 1.61
CA ALA A 116 5.76 1.06 1.41
C ALA A 116 5.93 1.89 2.67
N LYS A 117 5.33 1.46 3.79
CA LYS A 117 5.35 2.19 5.06
C LYS A 117 5.83 1.30 6.20
N ASP A 118 6.68 1.84 7.07
CA ASP A 118 6.96 1.21 8.35
C ASP A 118 5.68 1.09 9.19
N TYR A 119 5.61 0.05 10.00
CA TYR A 119 4.48 -0.18 10.88
C TYR A 119 4.93 -0.81 12.19
N LYS A 120 5.59 0.01 13.04
CA LYS A 120 6.12 -0.42 14.36
C LYS A 120 6.84 -1.77 14.25
N ASN A 121 7.81 -1.83 13.35
CA ASN A 121 8.41 -3.08 12.90
C ASN A 121 8.92 -3.89 14.10
N ASP A 122 8.48 -5.14 14.18
CA ASP A 122 8.84 -6.05 15.26
C ASP A 122 10.31 -6.50 15.10
N GLU A 123 11.13 -6.27 16.12
CA GLU A 123 12.56 -6.61 16.07
C GLU A 123 12.81 -8.09 15.82
N TYR A 124 11.94 -8.97 16.32
CA TYR A 124 12.06 -10.39 16.10
C TYR A 124 11.68 -10.76 14.67
N ALA A 125 10.68 -10.09 14.07
CA ALA A 125 10.37 -10.27 12.65
C ALA A 125 11.57 -9.91 11.75
N LEU A 126 12.28 -8.82 12.04
CA LEU A 126 13.50 -8.44 11.31
C LEU A 126 14.59 -9.51 11.42
N LYS A 127 14.85 -10.02 12.64
CA LYS A 127 15.81 -11.12 12.87
C LYS A 127 15.43 -12.39 12.10
N LEU A 128 14.15 -12.72 12.04
CA LEU A 128 13.67 -13.90 11.29
C LEU A 128 13.90 -13.75 9.78
N PHE A 129 13.63 -12.57 9.22
CA PHE A 129 13.92 -12.30 7.81
C PHE A 129 15.42 -12.44 7.50
N GLU A 130 16.28 -11.83 8.34
CA GLU A 130 17.74 -11.96 8.24
C GLU A 130 18.18 -13.43 8.29
N GLN A 131 17.70 -14.20 9.28
CA GLN A 131 18.04 -15.63 9.43
C GLN A 131 17.57 -16.48 8.24
N SER A 132 16.42 -16.14 7.65
CA SER A 132 15.85 -16.89 6.53
C SER A 132 16.48 -16.57 5.17
N GLY A 133 17.23 -15.46 5.07
CA GLY A 133 17.75 -14.95 3.80
C GLY A 133 16.69 -14.35 2.87
N VAL A 134 15.50 -14.03 3.38
CA VAL A 134 14.47 -13.30 2.62
C VAL A 134 14.83 -11.82 2.60
N GLU A 135 14.95 -11.25 1.40
CA GLU A 135 15.30 -9.85 1.22
C GLU A 135 14.11 -8.95 1.59
N ILE A 136 14.37 -7.86 2.33
CA ILE A 136 13.38 -6.82 2.60
C ILE A 136 13.79 -5.53 1.92
N ARG A 137 12.90 -4.92 1.15
CA ARG A 137 13.12 -3.63 0.47
C ARG A 137 12.03 -2.62 0.86
N HIS A 138 12.45 -1.44 1.28
CA HIS A 138 11.54 -0.32 1.49
C HIS A 138 11.31 0.40 0.16
N ILE A 139 10.07 0.37 -0.31
CA ILE A 139 9.63 0.94 -1.59
C ILE A 139 8.48 1.92 -1.32
N PRO A 140 8.76 3.18 -0.95
CA PRO A 140 7.73 4.20 -0.80
C PRO A 140 6.87 4.31 -2.06
N PHE A 141 5.56 4.46 -1.89
CA PHE A 141 4.65 4.63 -3.02
C PHE A 141 4.58 6.11 -3.43
N ASP A 142 4.82 6.37 -4.71
CA ASP A 142 4.64 7.69 -5.32
C ASP A 142 3.26 7.76 -5.98
N GLU A 143 2.31 8.37 -5.26
CA GLU A 143 0.91 8.51 -5.69
C GLU A 143 0.80 9.32 -7.00
N SER A 144 1.74 10.21 -7.27
CA SER A 144 1.72 11.05 -8.48
C SER A 144 1.89 10.24 -9.76
N LYS A 145 2.48 9.04 -9.68
CA LYS A 145 2.68 8.13 -10.83
C LYS A 145 1.39 7.47 -11.32
N VAL A 146 0.30 7.54 -10.54
CA VAL A 146 -1.01 6.97 -10.92
C VAL A 146 -2.14 8.00 -10.89
N ASP A 147 -1.82 9.29 -10.77
CA ASP A 147 -2.81 10.36 -10.96
C ASP A 147 -3.01 10.63 -12.45
N PHE A 148 -3.95 9.91 -13.06
CA PHE A 148 -4.30 10.06 -14.48
C PHE A 148 -4.86 11.44 -14.85
N ALA A 149 -5.22 12.26 -13.86
CA ALA A 149 -5.72 13.62 -14.05
C ALA A 149 -4.71 14.68 -13.60
N LYS A 150 -3.45 14.31 -13.32
CA LYS A 150 -2.41 15.21 -12.80
C LYS A 150 -2.29 16.49 -13.63
N ASP A 151 -2.10 16.36 -14.94
CA ASP A 151 -1.87 17.49 -15.83
C ASP A 151 -3.09 18.43 -15.88
N GLY A 152 -4.31 17.88 -15.99
CA GLY A 152 -5.53 18.68 -16.02
C GLY A 152 -5.85 19.36 -14.69
N LYS A 153 -5.51 18.74 -13.55
CA LYS A 153 -5.61 19.40 -12.23
C LYS A 153 -4.60 20.54 -12.12
N MET A 154 -3.37 20.33 -12.58
CA MET A 154 -2.32 21.36 -12.57
C MET A 154 -2.69 22.54 -13.45
N GLU A 155 -3.18 22.29 -14.66
CA GLU A 155 -3.67 23.32 -15.57
C GLU A 155 -4.79 24.14 -14.93
N LEU A 156 -5.84 23.49 -14.45
CA LEU A 156 -6.98 24.16 -13.80
C LEU A 156 -6.54 25.02 -12.59
N ILE A 157 -5.62 24.50 -11.77
CA ILE A 157 -5.15 25.22 -10.59
C ILE A 157 -4.31 26.44 -10.99
N ASN A 158 -3.44 26.31 -12.00
CA ASN A 158 -2.65 27.42 -12.50
C ASN A 158 -3.55 28.51 -13.09
N ASP A 159 -4.57 28.15 -13.86
CA ASP A 159 -5.56 29.09 -14.39
C ASP A 159 -6.29 29.84 -13.28
N LEU A 160 -6.71 29.14 -12.23
CA LEU A 160 -7.35 29.76 -11.07
C LEU A 160 -6.41 30.74 -10.35
N LEU A 161 -5.14 30.40 -10.18
CA LEU A 161 -4.16 31.29 -9.54
C LEU A 161 -3.90 32.56 -10.36
N VAL A 162 -3.88 32.44 -11.70
CA VAL A 162 -3.75 33.58 -12.62
C VAL A 162 -4.99 34.48 -12.54
N GLU A 163 -6.19 33.90 -12.56
CA GLU A 163 -7.44 34.65 -12.45
C GLU A 163 -7.54 35.38 -11.09
N MET A 164 -7.13 34.74 -10.00
CA MET A 164 -7.09 35.39 -8.68
C MET A 164 -6.14 36.59 -8.63
N GLU A 165 -4.97 36.49 -9.28
CA GLU A 165 -4.02 37.60 -9.39
C GLU A 165 -4.63 38.75 -10.21
N ALA A 166 -5.33 38.44 -11.31
CA ALA A 166 -6.05 39.43 -12.12
C ALA A 166 -7.18 40.14 -11.35
N LEU A 167 -7.85 39.43 -10.42
CA LEU A 167 -8.86 39.99 -9.52
C LEU A 167 -8.28 40.76 -8.33
N GLY A 168 -6.95 40.95 -8.26
CA GLY A 168 -6.28 41.80 -7.28
C GLY A 168 -5.80 41.07 -6.02
N ALA A 169 -5.73 39.73 -6.03
CA ALA A 169 -5.04 39.01 -4.96
C ALA A 169 -3.54 39.32 -5.00
N SER A 170 -2.96 39.74 -3.88
CA SER A 170 -1.53 40.03 -3.81
C SER A 170 -0.69 38.76 -3.94
N THR A 171 0.48 38.88 -4.56
CA THR A 171 1.43 37.77 -4.71
C THR A 171 1.76 37.13 -3.36
N GLU A 172 1.92 37.92 -2.30
CA GLU A 172 2.14 37.42 -0.92
C GLU A 172 1.04 36.46 -0.43
N LYS A 173 -0.22 36.72 -0.80
CA LYS A 173 -1.35 35.85 -0.45
C LYS A 173 -1.40 34.58 -1.31
N LEU A 174 -0.88 34.62 -2.53
CA LEU A 174 -0.90 33.48 -3.47
C LEU A 174 0.28 32.53 -3.31
N VAL A 175 1.44 33.00 -2.82
CA VAL A 175 2.65 32.18 -2.61
C VAL A 175 2.39 30.91 -1.77
N PRO A 176 1.63 30.95 -0.65
CA PRO A 176 1.32 29.74 0.12
C PRO A 176 0.52 28.71 -0.68
N PHE A 177 -0.38 29.16 -1.56
CA PHE A 177 -1.15 28.26 -2.42
C PHE A 177 -0.28 27.65 -3.51
N LYS A 178 0.56 28.45 -4.18
CA LYS A 178 1.54 27.97 -5.18
C LYS A 178 2.42 26.86 -4.60
N ARG A 179 2.98 27.06 -3.39
CA ARG A 179 3.76 26.01 -2.70
C ARG A 179 2.98 24.73 -2.44
N ARG A 180 1.74 24.85 -1.94
CA ARG A 180 0.89 23.67 -1.68
C ARG A 180 0.53 22.91 -2.94
N VAL A 181 0.42 23.61 -4.07
CA VAL A 181 0.18 22.99 -5.38
C VAL A 181 1.40 22.21 -5.82
N ASP A 182 2.59 22.80 -5.70
CA ASP A 182 3.86 22.10 -5.95
C ASP A 182 4.04 20.90 -5.01
N ASP A 183 3.65 21.00 -3.74
CA ASP A 183 3.73 19.87 -2.79
C ASP A 183 2.76 18.72 -3.13
N LEU A 184 1.57 19.03 -3.66
CA LEU A 184 0.53 18.04 -3.95
C LEU A 184 0.65 17.43 -5.35
N PHE A 185 1.17 18.20 -6.30
CA PHE A 185 1.15 17.87 -7.72
C PHE A 185 2.49 18.07 -8.41
N GLY A 186 3.51 18.59 -7.71
CA GLY A 186 4.89 18.64 -8.20
C GLY A 186 5.46 17.23 -8.40
N ASN A 187 6.64 17.18 -9.02
CA ASN A 187 7.39 15.93 -9.20
C ASN A 187 8.36 15.72 -8.05
#